data_AF-A0A7C5D5A0-F1
#
_entry.id   AF-A0A7C5D5A0-F1
#
_cell.length_a   1.000
_cell.length_b   1.000
_cell.length_c   1.000
_cell.angle_alpha   90.00
_cell.angle_beta   90.00
_cell.angle_gamma   90.00
#
_symmetry.space_group_name_H-M   'P 1'
#
loop_
_entity.id
_entity.type
_entity.pdbx_description
1 polymer ?
#
loop_
_entity_poly.entity_id
_entity_poly.type
_entity_poly.pdbx_seq_one_letter_code
_entity_poly.pdbx_strand_id
1 'polypeptide(L)'
;MSQDKTKIIMKRRIKYIIITMVLLCILLLLRLATLAAKDNSEIKTIALKERALRGDIISREGYTISRSIKNYTVSIHTKYLDPNRKEFFLKLFSIYSNI
;
A
#
# COMPACT_ATOMS: atom_id res chain seq x y z
N MET A 1 6.87 22.12 61.42
CA MET A 1 6.72 22.90 60.16
C MET A 1 7.44 22.30 58.94
N SER A 2 8.20 21.19 59.06
CA SER A 2 9.00 20.63 57.95
C SER A 2 8.24 19.62 57.06
N GLN A 3 7.38 18.78 57.64
CA GLN A 3 6.72 17.65 56.97
C GLN A 3 5.69 18.04 55.89
N ASP A 4 5.10 19.23 55.97
CA ASP A 4 4.01 19.65 55.07
C ASP A 4 4.53 20.16 53.71
N LYS A 5 5.67 20.87 53.72
CA LYS A 5 6.32 21.35 52.51
C LYS A 5 6.82 20.18 51.63
N THR A 6 7.31 19.11 52.24
CA THR A 6 7.75 17.90 51.54
C THR A 6 6.61 17.18 50.84
N LYS A 7 5.43 17.08 51.49
CA LYS A 7 4.22 16.49 50.88
C LYS A 7 3.72 17.30 49.69
N ILE A 8 3.79 18.63 49.75
CA ILE A 8 3.40 19.54 48.65
C ILE A 8 4.34 19.36 47.44
N ILE A 9 5.66 19.28 47.68
CA ILE A 9 6.66 19.06 46.62
C ILE A 9 6.47 17.68 45.97
N MET A 10 6.20 16.65 46.76
CA MET A 10 5.95 15.29 46.28
C MET A 10 4.68 15.22 45.41
N LYS A 11 3.58 15.87 45.82
CA LYS A 11 2.36 15.99 44.99
C LYS A 11 2.60 16.70 43.66
N ARG A 12 3.45 17.74 43.63
CA ARG A 12 3.79 18.43 42.36
C ARG A 12 4.55 17.52 41.41
N ARG A 13 5.54 16.76 41.89
CA ARG A 13 6.31 15.80 41.07
C ARG A 13 5.42 14.70 40.49
N ILE A 14 4.48 14.18 41.27
CA ILE A 14 3.50 13.17 40.81
C ILE A 14 2.62 13.73 39.68
N LYS A 15 2.15 14.98 39.79
CA LYS A 15 1.36 15.61 38.72
C LYS A 15 2.15 15.72 37.41
N TYR A 16 3.43 16.10 37.47
CA TYR A 16 4.27 16.17 36.27
C TYR A 16 4.47 14.80 35.63
N ILE A 17 4.70 13.74 36.42
CA ILE A 17 4.85 12.36 35.91
C ILE A 17 3.56 11.87 35.24
N ILE A 18 2.39 12.20 35.80
CA ILE A 18 1.09 11.85 35.21
C ILE A 18 0.90 12.59 33.88
N ILE A 19 1.21 13.88 33.83
CA ILE A 19 1.10 14.69 32.61
C ILE A 19 2.01 14.17 31.50
N THR A 20 3.26 13.81 31.81
CA THR A 20 4.18 13.26 30.81
C THR A 20 3.74 11.88 30.31
N MET A 21 3.21 11.03 31.20
CA MET A 21 2.64 9.74 30.81
C MET A 21 1.44 9.88 29.88
N VAL A 22 0.51 10.79 30.20
CA VAL A 22 -0.67 11.04 29.35
C VAL A 22 -0.25 11.58 27.98
N LEU A 23 0.70 12.51 27.94
CA LEU A 23 1.22 13.05 26.67
C LEU A 23 1.87 11.95 25.81
N LEU A 24 2.66 11.07 26.41
CA LEU A 24 3.26 9.92 25.71
C LEU A 24 2.20 8.97 25.16
N CYS A 25 1.13 8.73 25.92
CA CYS A 25 0.02 7.88 25.51
C CYS A 25 -0.72 8.46 24.30
N ILE A 26 -0.95 9.77 24.28
CA ILE A 26 -1.56 10.48 23.15
C ILE A 26 -0.68 10.37 21.90
N LEU A 27 0.63 10.54 22.03
CA LEU A 27 1.57 10.42 20.90
C LEU A 27 1.59 8.99 20.33
N LEU A 28 1.51 7.97 21.18
CA LEU A 28 1.41 6.57 20.75
C LEU A 28 0.10 6.29 20.00
N LEU A 29 -1.03 6.80 20.50
CA LEU A 29 -2.33 6.66 19.84
C LEU A 29 -2.35 7.34 18.46
N LEU A 30 -1.77 8.53 18.35
CA LEU A 30 -1.64 9.24 17.07
C LEU A 30 -0.79 8.45 16.07
N ARG A 31 0.33 7.84 16.51
CA ARG A 31 1.16 6.99 15.65
C ARG A 31 0.39 5.77 15.13
N LEU A 32 -0.32 5.08 16.01
CA LEU A 32 -1.16 3.92 15.66
C LEU A 32 -2.26 4.33 14.66
N ALA A 33 -2.91 5.47 14.88
CA ALA A 33 -3.94 5.98 13.97
C ALA A 33 -3.37 6.32 12.58
N THR A 34 -2.18 6.93 12.50
CA THR A 34 -1.54 7.21 11.19
C THR A 34 -1.12 5.95 10.45
N LEU A 35 -0.74 4.88 11.17
CA LEU A 35 -0.36 3.61 10.56
C LEU A 35 -1.60 2.86 10.04
N ALA A 36 -2.67 2.80 10.84
CA ALA A 36 -3.93 2.19 10.45
C ALA A 36 -4.60 2.93 9.28
N ALA A 37 -4.41 4.25 9.17
CA ALA A 37 -4.92 5.03 8.06
C ALA A 37 -4.16 4.77 6.74
N LYS A 38 -2.87 4.43 6.82
CA LYS A 38 -2.00 4.27 5.63
C LYS A 38 -2.34 3.03 4.79
N ASP A 39 -2.86 1.96 5.38
CA ASP A 39 -3.20 0.72 4.66
C ASP A 39 -4.42 0.84 3.72
N ASN A 40 -5.16 1.95 3.78
CA ASN A 40 -6.41 2.10 3.04
C ASN A 40 -6.28 2.76 1.66
N SER A 41 -5.14 3.35 1.30
CA SER A 41 -5.07 4.18 0.09
C SER A 41 -3.76 4.13 -0.67
N GLU A 42 -3.06 2.99 -0.71
CA GLU A 42 -2.04 2.79 -1.74
C GLU A 42 -2.74 2.38 -3.04
N ILE A 43 -3.38 3.34 -3.71
CA ILE A 43 -3.57 3.26 -5.16
C ILE A 43 -2.16 3.36 -5.73
N LYS A 44 -1.47 2.22 -5.80
CA LYS A 44 -0.19 2.13 -6.48
C LYS A 44 -0.51 2.45 -7.93
N THR A 45 -0.24 3.69 -8.34
CA THR A 45 -0.40 4.14 -9.72
C THR A 45 0.29 3.11 -10.57
N ILE A 46 -0.49 2.36 -11.35
CA ILE A 46 0.02 1.32 -12.23
C ILE A 46 0.79 2.08 -13.28
N ALA A 47 2.09 2.29 -13.05
CA ALA A 47 2.97 2.85 -14.04
C ALA A 47 2.88 1.91 -15.24
N LEU A 48 2.34 2.40 -16.35
CA LEU A 48 2.30 1.68 -17.61
C LEU A 48 3.74 1.32 -17.95
N LYS A 49 4.13 0.08 -17.65
CA LYS A 49 5.48 -0.40 -17.87
C LYS A 49 5.62 -0.74 -19.34
N GLU A 50 5.88 0.28 -20.15
CA GLU A 50 6.24 0.08 -21.53
C GLU A 50 7.64 -0.56 -21.59
N ARG A 51 7.68 -1.84 -21.95
CA ARG A 51 8.93 -2.55 -22.18
C ARG A 51 9.27 -2.51 -23.66
N ALA A 52 10.52 -2.21 -23.97
CA ALA A 52 11.05 -2.34 -25.33
C ALA A 52 10.99 -3.81 -25.78
N LEU A 53 10.65 -4.02 -27.05
CA LEU A 53 10.71 -5.33 -27.69
C LEU A 53 12.16 -5.64 -28.06
N ARG A 54 12.59 -6.90 -27.87
CA ARG A 54 13.88 -7.35 -28.39
C ARG A 54 13.80 -7.46 -29.91
N GLY A 55 14.82 -6.96 -30.60
CA GLY A 55 14.95 -7.11 -32.05
C GLY A 55 14.98 -8.58 -32.51
N ASP A 56 14.64 -8.75 -33.79
CA ASP A 56 14.66 -10.05 -34.46
C ASP A 56 16.09 -10.54 -34.63
N ILE A 57 16.31 -11.84 -34.45
CA ILE A 57 17.59 -12.49 -34.75
C ILE A 57 17.51 -13.09 -36.15
N ILE A 58 18.42 -12.66 -37.02
CA ILE A 58 18.46 -13.02 -38.43
C ILE A 58 19.69 -13.90 -38.68
N SER A 59 19.49 -15.03 -39.37
CA SER A 59 20.56 -15.91 -39.84
C SER A 59 21.44 -15.21 -40.88
N ARG A 60 22.66 -15.70 -41.10
CA ARG A 60 23.51 -15.26 -42.21
C ARG A 60 22.79 -15.39 -43.57
N GLU A 61 21.91 -16.37 -43.70
CA GLU A 61 21.15 -16.66 -44.91
C GLU A 61 19.85 -15.82 -45.03
N GLY A 62 19.57 -14.94 -44.06
CA GLY A 62 18.41 -14.05 -44.10
C GLY A 62 17.15 -14.58 -43.40
N TYR A 63 17.15 -15.81 -42.88
CA TYR A 63 16.01 -16.35 -42.13
C TYR A 63 15.86 -15.75 -40.73
N THR A 64 14.65 -15.39 -40.32
CA THR A 64 14.36 -14.97 -38.94
C THR A 64 14.30 -16.19 -38.02
N ILE A 65 15.29 -16.33 -37.15
CA ILE A 65 15.41 -17.44 -36.20
C ILE A 65 14.53 -17.18 -34.97
N SER A 66 14.38 -15.92 -34.56
CA SER A 66 13.64 -15.57 -33.36
C SER A 66 13.13 -14.14 -33.43
N ARG A 67 11.83 -13.98 -33.18
CA ARG A 67 11.11 -12.69 -33.16
C ARG A 67 10.44 -12.47 -31.82
N SER A 68 10.37 -11.22 -31.38
CA SER A 68 9.58 -10.82 -30.21
C SER A 68 8.24 -10.24 -30.64
N ILE A 69 7.15 -10.72 -30.04
CA ILE A 69 5.79 -10.22 -30.29
C ILE A 69 5.30 -9.50 -29.03
N LYS A 70 4.68 -8.33 -29.20
CA LYS A 70 4.10 -7.57 -28.09
C LYS A 70 2.81 -8.23 -27.64
N ASN A 71 2.86 -8.90 -26.50
CA ASN A 71 1.69 -9.46 -25.86
C ASN A 71 1.14 -8.46 -24.84
N TYR A 72 -0.16 -8.19 -24.92
CA TYR A 72 -0.86 -7.36 -23.96
C TYR A 72 -1.54 -8.27 -22.94
N THR A 73 -1.23 -8.08 -21.66
CA THR A 73 -1.82 -8.86 -20.56
C THR A 73 -2.55 -7.92 -19.63
N VAL A 74 -3.77 -8.30 -19.26
CA VAL A 74 -4.58 -7.58 -18.30
C VAL A 74 -4.51 -8.32 -16.97
N SER A 75 -4.14 -7.60 -15.90
CA SER A 75 -4.13 -8.12 -14.53
C SER A 75 -4.89 -7.16 -13.62
N ILE A 76 -5.69 -7.73 -12.72
CA ILE A 76 -6.52 -6.97 -11.80
C ILE A 76 -6.26 -7.49 -10.38
N HIS A 77 -6.11 -6.57 -9.45
CA HIS A 77 -6.02 -6.90 -8.04
C HIS A 77 -7.41 -7.29 -7.51
N THR A 78 -7.53 -8.53 -7.03
CA THR A 78 -8.79 -9.09 -6.52
C THR A 78 -9.39 -8.32 -5.33
N LYS A 79 -8.57 -7.53 -4.60
CA LYS A 79 -9.05 -6.64 -3.53
C LYS A 79 -10.10 -5.62 -4.01
N TYR A 80 -10.06 -5.23 -5.28
CA TYR A 80 -10.99 -4.26 -5.86
C TYR A 80 -12.14 -4.90 -6.64
N LEU A 81 -12.24 -6.23 -6.62
CA LEU A 81 -13.33 -6.96 -7.26
C LEU A 81 -14.28 -7.50 -6.19
N ASP A 82 -15.58 -7.23 -6.35
CA ASP A 82 -16.60 -7.90 -5.54
C ASP A 82 -16.56 -9.41 -5.84
N PRO A 83 -16.21 -10.27 -4.86
CA PRO A 83 -16.06 -11.71 -5.09
C PRO A 83 -17.34 -12.36 -5.59
N ASN A 84 -18.52 -11.81 -5.26
CA ASN A 84 -19.81 -12.32 -5.70
C ASN A 84 -20.16 -11.94 -7.15
N ARG A 85 -19.41 -11.00 -7.74
CA ARG A 85 -19.65 -10.49 -9.11
C ARG A 85 -18.54 -10.85 -10.09
N LYS A 86 -17.68 -11.81 -9.73
CA LYS A 86 -16.58 -12.26 -10.59
C LYS A 86 -17.05 -12.71 -11.98
N GLU A 87 -18.16 -13.44 -12.04
CA GLU A 87 -18.71 -13.96 -13.30
C GLU A 87 -19.24 -12.84 -14.20
N PHE A 88 -19.88 -11.82 -13.64
CA PHE A 88 -20.28 -10.62 -14.37
C PHE A 88 -19.08 -9.87 -14.94
N PHE A 89 -18.02 -9.71 -14.14
CA PHE A 89 -16.79 -9.09 -14.61
C PHE A 89 -16.18 -9.87 -15.79
N LEU A 90 -16.10 -11.19 -15.70
CA LEU A 90 -15.60 -12.06 -16.78
C LEU A 90 -16.44 -11.89 -18.05
N LYS A 91 -17.77 -11.89 -17.92
CA LYS A 91 -18.69 -11.73 -19.06
C LYS A 91 -18.58 -10.33 -19.69
N LEU A 92 -18.37 -9.30 -18.89
CA LEU A 92 -18.13 -7.96 -19.40
C LEU A 92 -16.78 -7.90 -20.12
N PHE A 93 -15.74 -8.47 -19.51
CA PHE A 93 -14.40 -8.53 -20.07
C PHE A 93 -14.38 -9.27 -21.42
N SER A 94 -15.06 -10.42 -21.54
CA SER A 94 -15.16 -11.18 -22.79
C SER A 94 -15.79 -10.37 -23.92
N ILE A 95 -16.86 -9.62 -23.63
CA ILE A 95 -17.55 -8.76 -24.63
C ILE A 95 -16.59 -7.71 -25.19
N TYR A 96 -15.80 -7.06 -24.33
CA TYR A 96 -14.91 -5.97 -24.76
C TYR A 96 -13.56 -6.44 -25.28
N SER A 97 -13.11 -7.63 -24.91
CA SER A 97 -11.82 -8.18 -25.34
C SER A 97 -11.93 -9.19 -26.49
N ASN A 98 -13.15 -9.58 -26.85
CA ASN A 98 -13.42 -10.57 -27.89
C ASN A 98 -12.74 -11.93 -27.60
N ILE A 99 -12.74 -12.32 -26.32
CA ILE A 99 -12.21 -13.58 -25.77
C ILE A 99 -13.34 -14.36 -25.11
#